data_AF-A0A2A2D6J8-F1
#
_entry.id   AF-A0A2A2D6J8-F1
#
_cell.length_a   1.000
_cell.length_b   1.000
_cell.length_c   1.000
_cell.angle_alpha   90.00
_cell.angle_beta   90.00
_cell.angle_gamma   90.00
#
_symmetry.space_group_name_H-M   'P 1'
#
loop_
_entity.id
_entity.type
_entity.pdbx_description
1 polymer ?
#
loop_
_entity_poly.entity_id
_entity_poly.type
_entity_poly.pdbx_seq_one_letter_code
_entity_poly.pdbx_strand_id
1 'polypeptide(L)'
;MFERLWGSGSPVEGAAPGYGGDALGDLKSTILQLLASGLKDEVIARRVGMSSRTFRRHLAALMHELGAGSRFQAGVRAAHLGLVG
;
A
#
# COMPACT_ATOMS: atom_id res chain seq x y z
N MET A 1 7.58 -5.21 19.35
CA MET A 1 8.10 -6.24 18.43
C MET A 1 6.92 -7.12 18.02
N PHE A 2 6.28 -6.84 16.89
CA PHE A 2 5.06 -7.52 16.39
C PHE A 2 5.14 -7.50 14.85
N GLU A 3 5.46 -8.61 14.18
CA GLU A 3 4.55 -9.71 13.74
C GLU A 3 3.39 -9.18 12.87
N ARG A 4 3.58 -9.12 11.55
CA ARG A 4 3.23 -10.17 10.57
C ARG A 4 1.77 -10.65 10.64
N LEU A 5 0.84 -9.83 10.14
CA LEU A 5 -0.47 -10.31 9.70
C LEU A 5 -0.91 -9.61 8.41
N TRP A 6 -0.31 -10.01 7.27
CA TRP A 6 -0.88 -9.74 5.93
C TRP A 6 -1.89 -10.84 5.53
N GLY A 7 -2.67 -11.33 6.49
CA GLY A 7 -3.70 -12.33 6.24
C GLY A 7 -4.95 -11.70 5.62
N SER A 8 -4.96 -11.48 4.31
CA SER A 8 -6.15 -11.58 3.41
C SER A 8 -5.98 -10.76 2.12
N GLY A 9 -5.19 -11.28 1.19
CA GLY A 9 -5.27 -10.93 -0.23
C GLY A 9 -4.78 -12.12 -1.03
N SER A 10 -5.69 -12.84 -1.69
CA SER A 10 -5.37 -14.10 -2.38
C SER A 10 -4.17 -13.93 -3.33
N PRO A 11 -3.24 -14.91 -3.36
CA PRO A 11 -2.13 -14.87 -4.30
C PRO A 11 -2.69 -14.91 -5.73
N VAL A 12 -2.26 -13.98 -6.59
CA VAL A 12 -2.37 -14.16 -8.03
C VAL A 12 -1.31 -15.21 -8.39
N GLU A 13 -1.76 -16.35 -8.88
CA GLU A 13 -0.93 -17.49 -9.27
C GLU A 13 0.22 -17.03 -10.18
N GLY A 14 1.47 -17.24 -9.75
CA GLY A 14 2.64 -17.06 -10.62
C GLY A 14 3.95 -16.53 -10.03
N ALA A 15 4.08 -16.28 -8.72
CA ALA A 15 5.34 -15.76 -8.16
C ALA A 15 6.16 -16.86 -7.45
N ALA A 16 7.33 -17.16 -8.03
CA ALA A 16 8.35 -18.10 -7.55
C ALA A 16 8.79 -17.86 -6.08
N PRO A 17 9.33 -18.88 -5.39
CA PRO A 17 9.63 -18.79 -3.96
C PRO A 17 10.90 -17.95 -3.72
N GLY A 18 10.75 -16.81 -3.04
CA GLY A 18 11.89 -16.00 -2.58
C GLY A 18 11.59 -14.55 -2.18
N TYR A 19 10.49 -13.95 -2.67
CA TYR A 19 10.28 -12.49 -2.65
C TYR A 19 9.08 -12.00 -1.80
N GLY A 20 8.58 -12.80 -0.85
CA GLY A 20 7.31 -12.49 -0.18
C GLY A 20 7.33 -11.24 0.72
N GLY A 21 8.49 -10.86 1.26
CA GLY A 21 8.64 -9.70 2.15
C GLY A 21 8.91 -8.40 1.38
N ASP A 22 9.90 -8.44 0.50
CA ASP A 22 10.38 -7.26 -0.22
C ASP A 22 9.35 -6.78 -1.25
N ALA A 23 8.73 -7.68 -2.01
CA ALA A 23 7.71 -7.31 -2.99
C ALA A 23 6.48 -6.63 -2.35
N LEU A 24 6.15 -6.99 -1.10
CA LEU A 24 5.06 -6.37 -0.36
C LEU A 24 5.46 -4.99 0.18
N GLY A 25 6.72 -4.83 0.61
CA GLY A 25 7.30 -3.53 0.95
C GLY A 25 7.29 -2.60 -0.26
N ASP A 26 7.76 -3.08 -1.41
CA ASP A 26 7.82 -2.33 -2.66
C ASP A 26 6.43 -1.88 -3.12
N LEU A 27 5.42 -2.75 -2.98
CA LEU A 27 4.03 -2.41 -3.30
C LEU A 27 3.50 -1.31 -2.37
N LYS A 28 3.77 -1.39 -1.06
CA LYS A 28 3.33 -0.35 -0.10
C LYS A 28 3.98 1.00 -0.40
N SER A 29 5.29 1.02 -0.63
CA SER A 29 6.03 2.24 -1.00
C SER A 29 5.50 2.83 -2.31
N THR A 30 5.25 1.98 -3.31
CA THR A 30 4.64 2.39 -4.59
C THR A 30 3.27 3.03 -4.39
N ILE A 31 2.40 2.43 -3.57
CA ILE A 31 1.07 2.98 -3.26
C ILE A 31 1.20 4.34 -2.58
N LEU A 32 2.11 4.47 -1.60
CA LEU A 32 2.33 5.73 -0.87
C LEU A 32 2.88 6.83 -1.78
N GLN A 33 3.80 6.50 -2.71
CA GLN A 33 4.30 7.44 -3.72
C GLN A 33 3.17 7.92 -4.64
N LEU A 34 2.34 6.99 -5.13
CA LEU A 34 1.22 7.32 -6.00
C LEU A 34 0.16 8.15 -5.29
N LEU A 35 -0.08 7.90 -4.00
CA LEU A 35 -0.97 8.72 -3.17
C LEU A 35 -0.40 10.13 -2.95
N ALA A 36 0.90 10.24 -2.67
CA ALA A 36 1.60 11.52 -2.50
C ALA A 36 1.57 12.35 -3.80
N SER A 37 1.59 11.70 -4.97
CA SER A 37 1.43 12.36 -6.28
C SER A 37 0.00 12.85 -6.58
N GLY A 38 -0.97 12.61 -5.68
CA GLY A 38 -2.34 13.08 -5.84
C GLY A 38 -3.22 12.19 -6.73
N LEU A 39 -2.76 11.01 -7.14
CA LEU A 39 -3.54 10.12 -8.01
C LEU A 39 -4.81 9.60 -7.33
N LYS A 40 -5.89 9.48 -8.11
CA LYS A 40 -7.16 8.90 -7.64
C LYS A 40 -6.98 7.42 -7.34
N ASP A 41 -7.66 6.94 -6.30
CA ASP A 41 -7.62 5.56 -5.83
C ASP A 41 -7.83 4.53 -6.95
N GLU A 42 -8.74 4.82 -7.89
CA GLU A 42 -9.05 3.93 -9.01
C GLU A 42 -7.88 3.77 -10.00
N VAL A 43 -7.10 4.84 -10.19
CA VAL A 43 -5.90 4.82 -11.04
C VAL A 43 -4.82 3.99 -10.37
N ILE A 44 -4.63 4.17 -9.06
CA ILE A 44 -3.65 3.42 -8.27
C ILE A 44 -4.04 1.94 -8.24
N ALA A 45 -5.30 1.64 -7.94
CA ALA A 45 -5.85 0.28 -7.92
C ALA A 45 -5.60 -0.45 -9.23
N ARG A 46 -5.89 0.19 -10.37
CA ARG A 46 -5.62 -0.37 -11.69
C ARG A 46 -4.13 -0.63 -11.92
N ARG A 47 -3.27 0.29 -11.49
CA ARG A 47 -1.81 0.18 -11.66
C ARG A 47 -1.20 -0.96 -10.84
N VAL A 48 -1.80 -1.31 -9.71
CA VAL A 48 -1.38 -2.43 -8.86
C VAL A 48 -2.18 -3.72 -9.10
N GLY A 49 -3.01 -3.77 -10.14
CA GLY A 49 -3.78 -4.96 -10.51
C GLY A 49 -4.94 -5.29 -9.56
N MET A 50 -5.49 -4.31 -8.86
CA MET A 50 -6.50 -4.50 -7.81
C MET A 50 -7.82 -3.77 -8.13
N SER A 51 -8.94 -4.30 -7.64
CA SER A 51 -10.22 -3.57 -7.69
C SER A 51 -10.20 -2.34 -6.79
N SER A 52 -10.91 -1.27 -7.16
CA SER A 52 -11.02 -0.05 -6.35
C SER A 52 -11.56 -0.30 -4.95
N ARG A 53 -12.48 -1.26 -4.78
CA ARG A 53 -13.04 -1.64 -3.48
C ARG A 53 -11.97 -2.26 -2.57
N THR A 54 -11.21 -3.22 -3.12
CA THR A 54 -10.14 -3.89 -2.38
C THR A 54 -9.05 -2.87 -2.03
N PHE A 55 -8.65 -2.02 -2.98
CA PHE A 55 -7.66 -0.97 -2.77
C PHE A 55 -8.07 -0.02 -1.63
N ARG A 56 -9.31 0.48 -1.62
CA ARG A 56 -9.79 1.36 -0.54
C ARG A 56 -9.75 0.71 0.84
N ARG A 57 -10.04 -0.60 0.95
CA ARG A 57 -9.88 -1.33 2.22
C ARG A 57 -8.43 -1.36 2.67
N HIS A 58 -7.49 -1.67 1.77
CA HIS A 58 -6.07 -1.67 2.10
C HIS A 58 -5.56 -0.27 2.44
N LEU A 59 -6.00 0.75 1.70
CA LEU A 59 -5.66 2.13 1.98
C LEU A 59 -6.17 2.57 3.35
N ALA A 60 -7.41 2.22 3.73
CA ALA A 60 -7.93 2.53 5.06
C ALA A 60 -7.09 1.87 6.17
N ALA A 61 -6.68 0.61 6.00
CA ALA A 61 -5.79 -0.07 6.93
C ALA A 61 -4.41 0.60 7.01
N LEU A 62 -3.81 0.95 5.86
CA LEU A 62 -2.53 1.67 5.81
C LEU A 62 -2.61 3.05 6.46
N MET A 63 -3.69 3.79 6.23
CA MET A 63 -3.91 5.08 6.89
C MET A 63 -4.07 4.91 8.40
N HIS A 64 -4.77 3.87 8.85
CA HIS A 64 -4.88 3.55 10.27
C HIS A 64 -3.51 3.22 10.90
N GLU A 65 -2.70 2.39 10.24
CA GLU A 65 -1.32 2.06 10.65
C GLU A 65 -0.42 3.30 10.72
N LEU A 66 -0.56 4.21 9.74
CA LEU A 66 0.17 5.47 9.69
C LEU A 66 -0.40 6.55 10.63
N GLY A 67 -1.51 6.27 11.34
CA GLY A 67 -2.24 7.23 12.15
C GLY A 67 -2.78 8.43 11.37
N ALA A 68 -3.00 8.27 10.06
CA ALA A 68 -3.46 9.31 9.16
C ALA A 68 -4.99 9.31 9.03
N GLY A 69 -5.62 10.47 9.21
CA GLY A 69 -7.06 10.66 9.01
C GLY A 69 -7.43 10.99 7.56
N SER A 70 -6.46 11.26 6.69
CA SER A 70 -6.68 11.52 5.27
C SER A 70 -5.54 10.97 4.40
N ARG A 71 -5.85 10.69 3.13
CA ARG A 71 -4.86 10.26 2.12
C ARG A 71 -3.70 11.24 1.97
N PHE A 72 -3.97 12.54 2.09
CA PHE A 72 -2.93 13.57 2.03
C PHE A 72 -2.01 13.48 3.24
N GLN A 73 -2.59 13.36 4.44
CA GLN A 73 -1.82 13.15 5.67
C GLN A 73 -1.01 11.86 5.61
N ALA A 74 -1.54 10.79 5.00
CA ALA A 74 -0.83 9.54 4.79
C ALA A 74 0.37 9.70 3.85
N GLY A 75 0.22 10.43 2.74
CA GLY A 75 1.31 10.76 1.83
C GLY A 75 2.42 11.59 2.49
N VAL A 76 2.05 12.62 3.26
CA VAL A 76 3.01 13.46 4.00
C VAL A 76 3.74 12.65 5.08
N ARG A 77 3.02 11.81 5.84
CA ARG A 77 3.63 10.94 6.85
C ARG A 77 4.56 9.92 6.23
N ALA A 78 4.18 9.32 5.11
CA ALA A 78 5.04 8.42 4.37
C ALA A 78 6.34 9.11 3.91
N ALA A 79 6.27 10.36 3.46
CA ALA A 79 7.44 11.15 3.08
C ALA A 79 8.35 11.44 4.29
N HIS A 80 7.76 11.84 5.42
CA HIS A 80 8.52 12.06 6.66
C HIS A 80 9.17 10.80 7.21
N LEU A 81 8.58 9.63 6.99
CA LEU A 81 9.12 8.33 7.40
C LEU A 81 10.15 7.76 6.42
N GLY A 82 10.45 8.47 5.32
CA GLY A 82 11.36 7.98 4.28
C GLY A 82 10.81 6.78 3.49
N LEU A 83 9.49 6.56 3.53
CA LEU A 83 8.81 5.46 2.82
C LEU A 83 8.51 5.82 1.35
N VAL A 84 8.66 7.10 1.00
CA VAL A 84 8.56 7.59 -0.37
C VAL A 84 9.83 8.38 -0.69
N GLY A 85 10.66 7.80 -1.54
CA GLY A 85 11.94 8.35 -2.00
C GLY A 85 12.52 7.41 -3.05
#